data_AF-A0A1R1JLR7-F1
#
_entry.id   AF-A0A1R1JLR7-F1
#
_cell.length_a   1.000
_cell.length_b   1.000
_cell.length_c   1.000
_cell.angle_alpha   90.00
_cell.angle_beta   90.00
_cell.angle_gamma   90.00
#
_symmetry.space_group_name_H-M   'P 1'
#
loop_
_entity.id
_entity.type
_entity.pdbx_description
1 polymer ?
#
loop_
_entity_poly.entity_id
_entity_poly.type
_entity_poly.pdbx_seq_one_letter_code
_entity_poly.pdbx_strand_id
1 'polypeptide(L)'
;MEQNMDLRFQNRSAASVRTPDADGEPQDAARSLRALLVLDYLARAQHPPTLAQLAQRLDMPKSTLMRLLASMQRAGFVAATPTENGFVPGPQATALALATLRASAFTRACRAVLAQLVGKLGETCNLTAPDGDQVIYMERVETAEPLRLFFAVGSHVPMHCTASGKLFLASMNRLERGRVLARL
;
A
#
# COMPACT_ATOMS: atom_id res chain seq x y z
N MET A 1 17.84 29.14 -19.68
CA MET A 1 18.21 28.58 -18.36
C MET A 1 17.12 27.58 -17.99
N GLU A 2 17.13 26.42 -18.65
CA GLU A 2 16.18 25.34 -18.44
C GLU A 2 16.82 24.36 -17.45
N GLN A 3 16.27 24.24 -16.26
CA GLN A 3 16.60 23.15 -15.34
C GLN A 3 15.38 22.24 -15.24
N ASN A 4 15.40 21.18 -16.03
CA ASN A 4 14.51 20.04 -15.92
C ASN A 4 14.70 19.37 -14.56
N MET A 5 13.66 19.43 -13.74
CA MET A 5 13.57 18.73 -12.47
C MET A 5 13.09 17.30 -12.73
N ASP A 6 14.02 16.44 -13.15
CA ASP A 6 13.84 14.99 -13.27
C ASP A 6 13.76 14.36 -11.86
N LEU A 7 12.58 14.40 -11.24
CA LEU A 7 12.31 13.70 -9.98
C LEU A 7 12.05 12.22 -10.26
N ARG A 8 13.13 11.47 -10.51
CA ARG A 8 13.11 10.00 -10.46
C ARG A 8 12.95 9.58 -9.00
N PHE A 9 11.74 9.20 -8.61
CA PHE A 9 11.47 8.52 -7.33
C PHE A 9 12.15 7.14 -7.31
N GLN A 10 13.44 7.13 -6.99
CA GLN A 10 14.19 5.90 -6.72
C GLN A 10 13.85 5.43 -5.30
N ASN A 11 12.99 4.43 -5.20
CA ASN A 11 12.73 3.69 -3.98
C ASN A 11 13.96 2.83 -3.61
N ARG A 12 15.01 3.47 -3.08
CA ARG A 12 16.18 2.78 -2.49
C ARG A 12 15.87 2.43 -1.03
N SER A 13 15.10 1.37 -0.85
CA SER A 13 15.10 0.61 0.40
C SER A 13 15.21 -0.88 0.07
N ALA A 14 16.38 -1.26 -0.45
CA ALA A 14 16.86 -2.62 -0.32
C ALA A 14 17.55 -2.71 1.04
N ALA A 15 16.78 -2.97 2.09
CA ALA A 15 17.36 -3.39 3.36
C ALA A 15 17.98 -4.77 3.14
N SER A 16 19.31 -4.81 3.12
CA SER A 16 20.08 -6.05 3.11
C SER A 16 19.73 -6.87 4.36
N VAL A 17 19.01 -7.98 4.16
CA VAL A 17 18.78 -8.96 5.22
C VAL A 17 20.14 -9.57 5.58
N ARG A 18 20.62 -9.28 6.79
CA ARG A 18 21.77 -9.98 7.37
C ARG A 18 21.28 -11.35 7.84
N THR A 19 21.92 -12.42 7.37
CA THR A 19 21.82 -13.76 7.95
C THR A 19 22.60 -13.78 9.27
N PRO A 20 22.00 -14.21 10.39
CA PRO A 20 22.75 -14.55 11.60
C PRO A 20 23.30 -15.98 11.48
N ASP A 21 24.53 -16.16 11.98
CA ASP A 21 25.25 -17.42 12.03
C ASP A 21 24.51 -18.51 12.81
N ALA A 22 24.72 -19.73 12.34
CA ALA A 22 24.13 -20.96 12.84
C ALA A 22 24.81 -21.42 14.14
N ASP A 23 24.01 -21.70 15.17
CA ASP A 23 24.22 -22.75 16.16
C ASP A 23 22.94 -22.90 17.01
N GLY A 24 22.02 -23.80 16.61
CA GLY A 24 20.95 -24.30 17.50
C GLY A 24 19.49 -24.20 17.06
N GLU A 25 19.06 -23.32 16.15
CA GLU A 25 17.63 -23.23 15.74
C GLU A 25 17.38 -22.86 14.25
N PRO A 26 17.55 -23.78 13.27
CA PRO A 26 17.14 -23.52 11.89
C PRO A 26 15.70 -23.95 11.58
N GLN A 27 15.16 -24.96 12.29
CA GLN A 27 13.99 -25.71 11.81
C GLN A 27 12.64 -25.15 12.30
N ASP A 28 12.59 -24.54 13.48
CA ASP A 28 11.36 -23.94 14.04
C ASP A 28 11.14 -22.50 13.55
N ALA A 29 12.20 -21.70 13.42
CA ALA A 29 12.14 -20.39 12.76
C ALA A 29 11.72 -20.53 11.29
N ALA A 30 12.21 -21.55 10.59
CA ALA A 30 11.77 -21.85 9.23
C ALA A 30 10.29 -22.29 9.16
N ARG A 31 9.73 -22.86 10.24
CA ARG A 31 8.32 -23.29 10.30
C ARG A 31 7.37 -22.12 10.54
N SER A 32 7.74 -21.18 11.41
CA SER A 32 6.93 -19.98 11.71
C SER A 32 6.83 -19.02 10.52
N LEU A 33 7.87 -18.91 9.70
CA LEU A 33 7.90 -18.03 8.53
C LEU A 33 7.15 -18.57 7.28
N ARG A 34 6.72 -19.84 7.28
CA ARG A 34 6.07 -20.47 6.11
C ARG A 34 4.84 -19.72 5.62
N ALA A 35 4.01 -19.22 6.52
CA ALA A 35 2.83 -18.42 6.17
C ALA A 35 3.21 -17.14 5.42
N LEU A 36 4.27 -16.46 5.88
CA LEU A 36 4.77 -15.24 5.26
C LEU A 36 5.37 -15.51 3.88
N LEU A 37 6.10 -16.61 3.72
CA LEU A 37 6.65 -17.02 2.42
C LEU A 37 5.54 -17.35 1.40
N VAL A 38 4.47 -18.03 1.85
CA VAL A 38 3.28 -18.24 1.01
C VAL A 38 2.68 -16.90 0.59
N LEU A 39 2.48 -15.98 1.55
CA LEU A 39 1.85 -14.70 1.26
C LEU A 39 2.70 -13.81 0.33
N ASP A 40 4.02 -13.76 0.52
CA ASP A 40 4.95 -13.03 -0.36
C ASP A 40 4.93 -13.60 -1.78
N TYR A 41 4.91 -14.93 -1.92
CA TYR A 41 4.82 -15.54 -3.24
C TYR A 41 3.49 -15.23 -3.94
N LEU A 42 2.36 -15.34 -3.22
CA LEU A 42 1.04 -15.00 -3.75
C LEU A 42 0.95 -13.52 -4.16
N ALA A 43 1.56 -12.62 -3.40
CA ALA A 43 1.55 -11.18 -3.68
C ALA A 43 2.34 -10.80 -4.95
N ARG A 44 3.31 -11.63 -5.37
CA ARG A 44 4.16 -11.39 -6.56
C ARG A 44 3.75 -12.22 -7.77
N ALA A 45 2.82 -13.15 -7.61
CA ALA A 45 2.39 -14.02 -8.68
C ALA A 45 1.56 -13.23 -9.72
N GLN A 46 1.89 -13.39 -11.01
CA GLN A 46 1.13 -12.76 -12.11
C GLN A 46 -0.26 -13.39 -12.30
N HIS A 47 -0.39 -14.66 -11.92
CA HIS A 47 -1.63 -15.44 -12.00
C HIS A 47 -1.81 -16.22 -10.70
N PRO A 48 -3.04 -16.50 -10.27
CA PRO A 48 -3.34 -17.25 -9.05
C PRO A 48 -2.72 -18.67 -9.08
N PRO A 49 -1.66 -18.95 -8.30
CA PRO A 49 -1.03 -20.26 -8.35
C PRO A 49 -1.89 -21.32 -7.65
N THR A 50 -1.92 -22.51 -8.22
CA THR A 50 -2.58 -23.68 -7.64
C THR A 50 -1.78 -24.26 -6.47
N LEU A 51 -2.42 -25.12 -5.67
CA LEU A 51 -1.76 -25.86 -4.58
C LEU A 51 -0.51 -26.61 -5.05
N ALA A 52 -0.55 -27.23 -6.24
CA ALA A 52 0.56 -28.02 -6.76
C ALA A 52 1.76 -27.12 -7.12
N GLN A 53 1.49 -25.98 -7.76
CA GLN A 53 2.52 -25.00 -8.10
C GLN A 53 3.15 -24.39 -6.85
N LEU A 54 2.34 -24.07 -5.84
CA LEU A 54 2.82 -23.57 -4.55
C LEU A 54 3.69 -24.61 -3.82
N ALA A 55 3.27 -25.87 -3.79
CA ALA A 55 4.01 -26.95 -3.14
C ALA A 55 5.39 -27.16 -3.79
N GLN A 56 5.44 -27.15 -5.12
CA GLN A 56 6.69 -27.27 -5.87
C GLN A 56 7.59 -26.05 -5.66
N ARG A 57 7.04 -24.84 -5.67
CA ARG A 57 7.83 -23.61 -5.63
C ARG A 57 8.38 -23.28 -4.25
N LEU A 58 7.64 -23.64 -3.20
CA LEU A 58 8.01 -23.39 -1.81
C LEU A 58 8.66 -24.62 -1.13
N ASP A 59 8.93 -25.67 -1.91
CA ASP A 59 9.48 -26.96 -1.44
C ASP A 59 8.78 -27.48 -0.17
N MET A 60 7.45 -27.50 -0.22
CA MET A 60 6.62 -27.86 0.93
C MET A 60 5.70 -29.04 0.60
N PRO A 61 5.59 -30.05 1.49
CA PRO A 61 4.64 -31.14 1.30
C PRO A 61 3.21 -30.63 1.15
N LYS A 62 2.48 -31.13 0.13
CA LYS A 62 1.09 -30.72 -0.16
C LYS A 62 0.18 -30.76 1.07
N SER A 63 0.28 -31.80 1.90
CA SER A 63 -0.52 -31.94 3.13
C SER A 63 -0.26 -30.81 4.15
N THR A 64 1.00 -30.37 4.27
CA THR A 64 1.37 -29.26 5.16
C THR A 64 0.88 -27.94 4.59
N LEU A 65 1.08 -27.71 3.29
CA LEU A 65 0.66 -26.49 2.61
C LEU A 65 -0.86 -26.33 2.60
N MET A 66 -1.62 -27.42 2.38
CA MET A 66 -3.09 -27.39 2.46
C MET A 66 -3.57 -26.93 3.84
N ARG A 67 -3.02 -27.50 4.92
CA ARG A 67 -3.39 -27.11 6.29
C ARG A 67 -3.00 -25.66 6.60
N LEU A 68 -1.87 -25.21 6.07
CA LEU A 68 -1.41 -23.83 6.20
C LEU A 68 -2.36 -22.86 5.47
N LEU A 69 -2.65 -23.12 4.20
CA LEU A 69 -3.57 -22.33 3.38
C LEU A 69 -4.97 -22.29 4.00
N ALA A 70 -5.50 -23.42 4.49
CA ALA A 70 -6.78 -23.45 5.18
C ALA A 70 -6.81 -22.55 6.43
N SER A 71 -5.73 -22.53 7.22
CA SER A 71 -5.61 -21.62 8.36
C SER A 71 -5.49 -20.15 7.93
N MET A 72 -4.71 -19.85 6.89
CA MET A 72 -4.58 -18.50 6.35
C MET A 72 -5.90 -17.99 5.72
N GLN A 73 -6.67 -18.87 5.09
CA GLN A 73 -8.00 -18.57 4.55
C GLN A 73 -9.00 -18.26 5.67
N ARG A 74 -9.02 -19.07 6.75
CA ARG A 74 -9.86 -18.79 7.93
C ARG A 74 -9.51 -17.45 8.58
N ALA A 75 -8.23 -17.07 8.57
CA ALA A 75 -7.77 -15.78 9.07
C ALA A 75 -7.90 -14.63 8.04
N GLY A 76 -8.42 -14.89 6.84
CA GLY A 76 -8.65 -13.88 5.80
C GLY A 76 -7.39 -13.38 5.05
N PHE A 77 -6.23 -13.98 5.29
CA PHE A 77 -4.96 -13.60 4.64
C PHE A 77 -4.80 -14.18 3.23
N VAL A 78 -5.52 -15.26 2.92
CA VAL A 78 -5.54 -15.90 1.60
C VAL A 78 -6.98 -16.09 1.17
N ALA A 79 -7.27 -15.98 -0.11
CA ALA A 79 -8.54 -16.34 -0.72
C ALA A 79 -8.31 -17.34 -1.86
N ALA A 80 -9.31 -18.19 -2.11
CA ALA A 80 -9.30 -19.05 -3.29
C ALA A 80 -10.03 -18.35 -4.43
N THR A 81 -9.52 -18.50 -5.66
CA THR A 81 -10.17 -17.96 -6.84
C THR A 81 -11.34 -18.84 -7.26
N PRO A 82 -12.51 -18.27 -7.64
CA PRO A 82 -13.68 -19.06 -8.03
C PRO A 82 -13.48 -19.94 -9.27
N THR A 83 -12.58 -19.55 -10.18
CA THR A 83 -12.49 -20.12 -11.54
C THR A 83 -11.32 -21.08 -11.76
N GLU A 84 -10.19 -20.91 -11.05
CA GLU A 84 -8.95 -21.62 -11.39
C GLU A 84 -8.39 -22.51 -10.27
N ASN A 85 -9.11 -22.68 -9.15
CA ASN A 85 -8.60 -23.36 -7.95
C ASN A 85 -7.23 -22.81 -7.47
N GLY A 86 -6.91 -21.58 -7.84
CA GLY A 86 -5.72 -20.85 -7.44
C GLY A 86 -5.94 -20.08 -6.14
N PHE A 87 -4.85 -19.57 -5.58
CA PHE A 87 -4.87 -18.78 -4.36
C PHE A 87 -4.42 -17.35 -4.64
N VAL A 88 -4.98 -16.39 -3.92
CA VAL A 88 -4.61 -14.96 -3.98
C VAL A 88 -4.52 -14.39 -2.57
N PRO A 89 -3.84 -13.25 -2.36
CA PRO A 89 -3.92 -12.52 -1.10
C PRO A 89 -5.37 -12.20 -0.75
N GLY A 90 -5.75 -12.46 0.50
CA GLY A 90 -7.09 -12.20 1.01
C GLY A 90 -7.26 -10.76 1.54
N PRO A 91 -8.49 -10.35 1.88
CA PRO A 91 -8.79 -8.99 2.34
C PRO A 91 -7.95 -8.55 3.54
N GLN A 92 -7.65 -9.45 4.48
CA GLN A 92 -6.85 -9.15 5.66
C GLN A 92 -5.39 -8.83 5.29
N ALA A 93 -4.84 -9.51 4.28
CA ALA A 93 -3.50 -9.25 3.79
C ALA A 93 -3.43 -7.85 3.15
N THR A 94 -4.44 -7.48 2.36
CA THR A 94 -4.56 -6.14 1.77
C THR A 94 -4.67 -5.06 2.86
N ALA A 95 -5.50 -5.26 3.87
CA ALA A 95 -5.64 -4.33 4.99
C ALA A 95 -4.31 -4.14 5.75
N LEU A 96 -3.58 -5.24 6.02
CA LEU A 96 -2.27 -5.19 6.66
C LEU A 96 -1.24 -4.44 5.82
N ALA A 97 -1.20 -4.68 4.50
CA ALA A 97 -0.29 -3.99 3.60
C ALA A 97 -0.57 -2.48 3.61
N LEU A 98 -1.83 -2.07 3.51
CA LEU A 98 -2.24 -0.65 3.56
C LEU A 98 -1.89 0.00 4.91
N ALA A 99 -2.12 -0.69 6.03
CA ALA A 99 -1.75 -0.19 7.36
C ALA A 99 -0.23 -0.02 7.51
N THR A 100 0.55 -0.95 6.97
CA THR A 100 2.02 -0.89 6.99
C THR A 100 2.55 0.24 6.12
N LEU A 101 1.96 0.47 4.93
CA LEU A 101 2.30 1.60 4.07
C LEU A 101 1.97 2.94 4.75
N ARG A 102 0.83 3.02 5.43
CA ARG A 102 0.47 4.18 6.27
C ARG A 102 1.48 4.40 7.40
N ALA A 103 2.05 3.34 7.98
CA ALA A 103 3.06 3.43 9.04
C ALA A 103 4.50 3.67 8.52
N SER A 104 4.73 3.76 7.21
CA SER A 104 6.06 3.82 6.61
C SER A 104 6.86 5.08 6.98
N ALA A 105 8.20 5.01 6.86
CA ALA A 105 9.10 6.14 7.13
C ALA A 105 8.77 7.38 6.28
N PHE A 106 8.26 7.17 5.07
CA PHE A 106 7.77 8.24 4.20
C PHE A 106 6.59 8.98 4.84
N THR A 107 5.56 8.25 5.28
CA THR A 107 4.40 8.85 5.94
C THR A 107 4.79 9.59 7.22
N ARG A 108 5.72 9.04 8.01
CA ARG A 108 6.25 9.73 9.19
C ARG A 108 6.98 11.03 8.85
N ALA A 109 7.81 11.02 7.80
CA ALA A 109 8.50 12.22 7.33
C ALA A 109 7.52 13.29 6.82
N CYS A 110 6.53 12.89 6.01
CA CYS A 110 5.47 13.77 5.55
C CYS A 110 4.66 14.36 6.72
N ARG A 111 4.27 13.54 7.70
CA ARG A 111 3.57 14.00 8.89
C ARG A 111 4.39 15.00 9.70
N ALA A 112 5.70 14.81 9.83
CA ALA A 112 6.58 15.77 10.51
C ALA A 112 6.59 17.14 9.80
N VAL A 113 6.67 17.15 8.47
CA VAL A 113 6.59 18.39 7.67
C VAL A 113 5.22 19.05 7.83
N LEU A 114 4.13 18.29 7.73
CA LEU A 114 2.78 18.81 7.92
C LEU A 114 2.59 19.39 9.32
N ALA A 115 3.08 18.72 10.37
CA ALA A 115 2.98 19.21 11.75
C ALA A 115 3.74 20.54 11.94
N GLN A 116 4.91 20.70 11.32
CA GLN A 116 5.62 21.98 11.32
C GLN A 116 4.84 23.08 10.59
N LEU A 117 4.16 22.76 9.49
CA LEU A 117 3.32 23.72 8.76
C LEU A 117 2.10 24.13 9.59
N VAL A 118 1.41 23.18 10.22
CA VAL A 118 0.28 23.47 11.13
C VAL A 118 0.75 24.37 12.28
N GLY A 119 1.90 24.07 12.89
CA GLY A 119 2.46 24.89 13.97
C GLY A 119 2.81 26.32 13.56
N LYS A 120 3.10 26.56 12.27
CA LYS A 120 3.39 27.90 11.73
C LYS A 120 2.15 28.65 11.23
N LEU A 121 1.22 27.93 10.59
CA LEU A 121 0.07 28.52 9.91
C LEU A 121 -1.17 28.59 10.80
N GLY A 122 -1.25 27.77 11.85
CA GLY A 122 -2.47 27.62 12.67
C GLY A 122 -3.61 26.88 11.96
N GLU A 123 -3.37 26.36 10.75
CA GLU A 123 -4.39 25.79 9.89
C GLU A 123 -4.14 24.31 9.58
N THR A 124 -5.21 23.56 9.33
CA THR A 124 -5.10 22.14 8.99
C THR A 124 -4.36 21.95 7.67
N CYS A 125 -3.33 21.11 7.66
CA CYS A 125 -2.53 20.82 6.47
C CYS A 125 -2.76 19.37 5.99
N ASN A 126 -2.87 19.20 4.66
CA ASN A 126 -3.17 17.92 4.03
C ASN A 126 -2.10 17.56 3.00
N LEU A 127 -1.78 16.27 2.91
CA LEU A 127 -1.03 15.69 1.79
C LEU A 127 -1.98 14.86 0.94
N THR A 128 -2.05 15.19 -0.35
CA THR A 128 -3.02 14.60 -1.28
C THR A 128 -2.35 14.11 -2.57
N ALA A 129 -2.95 13.10 -3.22
CA ALA A 129 -2.54 12.63 -4.54
C ALA A 129 -3.74 12.53 -5.50
N PRO A 130 -3.53 12.62 -6.82
CA PRO A 130 -4.55 12.30 -7.79
C PRO A 130 -4.81 10.78 -7.84
N ASP A 131 -6.07 10.40 -7.94
CA ASP A 131 -6.51 9.02 -8.18
C ASP A 131 -7.68 9.04 -9.18
N GLY A 132 -7.41 8.69 -10.44
CA GLY A 132 -8.40 8.78 -11.51
C GLY A 132 -8.92 10.21 -11.71
N ASP A 133 -10.21 10.42 -11.45
CA ASP A 133 -10.94 11.70 -11.47
C ASP A 133 -11.21 12.28 -10.07
N GLN A 134 -10.58 11.70 -9.04
CA GLN A 134 -10.69 12.08 -7.63
C GLN A 134 -9.32 12.43 -7.02
N VAL A 135 -9.37 13.00 -5.83
CA VAL A 135 -8.21 13.28 -4.97
C VAL A 135 -8.29 12.37 -3.76
N ILE A 136 -7.21 11.66 -3.46
CA ILE A 136 -7.08 10.86 -2.24
C ILE A 136 -6.24 11.61 -1.19
N TYR A 137 -6.73 11.63 0.05
CA TYR A 137 -6.01 12.19 1.21
C TYR A 137 -5.02 11.15 1.76
N MET A 138 -3.73 11.37 1.55
CA MET A 138 -2.69 10.43 1.97
C MET A 138 -2.27 10.61 3.43
N GLU A 139 -2.20 11.85 3.91
CA GLU A 139 -1.87 12.18 5.30
C GLU A 139 -2.46 13.54 5.68
N ARG A 140 -2.69 13.77 6.98
CA ARG A 140 -3.31 15.00 7.47
C ARG A 140 -2.87 15.31 8.90
N VAL A 141 -2.59 16.58 9.17
CA VAL A 141 -2.41 17.09 10.54
C VAL A 141 -3.40 18.22 10.76
N GLU A 142 -4.27 18.03 11.75
CA GLU A 142 -5.35 18.97 12.07
C GLU A 142 -4.86 20.14 12.92
N THR A 143 -5.50 21.28 12.72
CA THR A 143 -5.40 22.41 13.66
C THR A 143 -6.09 22.09 15.00
N ALA A 144 -5.68 22.79 16.05
CA ALA A 144 -6.33 22.75 17.35
C ALA A 144 -7.65 23.55 17.38
N GLU A 145 -7.93 24.36 16.36
CA GLU A 145 -9.17 25.15 16.29
C GLU A 145 -10.43 24.26 16.23
N PRO A 146 -11.53 24.68 16.89
CA PRO A 146 -12.74 23.88 17.05
C PRO A 146 -13.56 23.76 15.76
N LEU A 147 -13.49 24.75 14.86
CA LEU A 147 -14.18 24.71 13.57
C LEU A 147 -13.25 24.14 12.50
N ARG A 148 -13.50 22.90 12.07
CA ARG A 148 -12.73 22.26 11.00
C ARG A 148 -13.55 21.31 10.14
N LEU A 149 -13.26 21.30 8.84
CA LEU A 149 -13.81 20.32 7.89
C LEU A 149 -13.12 18.97 8.08
N PHE A 150 -13.83 17.92 8.46
CA PHE A 150 -13.24 16.62 8.72
C PHE A 150 -13.28 15.70 7.48
N PHE A 151 -12.11 15.23 7.07
CA PHE A 151 -11.90 14.19 6.05
C PHE A 151 -10.83 13.25 6.57
N ALA A 152 -11.12 11.95 6.59
CA ALA A 152 -10.20 10.94 7.10
C ALA A 152 -9.05 10.67 6.11
N VAL A 153 -7.92 10.17 6.62
CA VAL A 153 -6.86 9.63 5.76
C VAL A 153 -7.41 8.43 4.96
N GLY A 154 -7.24 8.50 3.65
CA GLY A 154 -7.83 7.58 2.67
C GLY A 154 -9.18 8.04 2.10
N SER A 155 -9.73 9.17 2.53
CA SER A 155 -10.94 9.73 1.90
C SER A 155 -10.66 10.17 0.46
N HIS A 156 -11.64 9.93 -0.41
CA HIS A 156 -11.65 10.41 -1.79
C HIS A 156 -12.62 11.58 -1.94
N VAL A 157 -12.23 12.59 -2.71
CA VAL A 157 -13.05 13.77 -2.99
C VAL A 157 -12.96 14.16 -4.48
N PRO A 158 -13.99 14.78 -5.06
CA PRO A 158 -13.95 15.16 -6.48
C PRO A 158 -12.84 16.17 -6.78
N MET A 159 -12.23 16.06 -7.98
CA MET A 159 -11.18 16.99 -8.38
C MET A 159 -11.68 18.44 -8.61
N HIS A 160 -12.91 18.63 -9.11
CA HIS A 160 -13.39 19.97 -9.49
C HIS A 160 -13.69 20.89 -8.31
N CYS A 161 -14.00 20.35 -7.13
CA CYS A 161 -14.47 21.12 -5.97
C CYS A 161 -13.45 21.22 -4.83
N THR A 162 -12.18 20.87 -5.07
CA THR A 162 -11.12 20.96 -4.05
C THR A 162 -9.92 21.76 -4.54
N ALA A 163 -9.17 22.37 -3.60
CA ALA A 163 -7.97 23.14 -3.95
C ALA A 163 -6.91 22.25 -4.63
N SER A 164 -6.59 21.10 -4.03
CA SER A 164 -5.66 20.11 -4.61
C SER A 164 -6.14 19.57 -5.95
N GLY A 165 -7.44 19.27 -6.08
CA GLY A 165 -8.00 18.77 -7.33
C GLY A 165 -7.90 19.79 -8.47
N LYS A 166 -8.22 21.05 -8.19
CA LYS A 166 -8.02 22.16 -9.14
C LYS A 166 -6.55 22.33 -9.53
N LEU A 167 -5.62 22.16 -8.59
CA LEU A 167 -4.18 22.19 -8.86
C LEU A 167 -3.76 21.05 -9.79
N PHE A 168 -4.23 19.82 -9.56
CA PHE A 168 -3.95 18.68 -10.44
C PHE A 168 -4.53 18.91 -11.84
N LEU A 169 -5.78 19.35 -11.94
CA LEU A 169 -6.41 19.69 -13.23
C LEU A 169 -5.63 20.78 -13.98
N ALA A 170 -5.12 21.80 -13.27
CA ALA A 170 -4.31 22.85 -13.87
C ALA A 170 -2.97 22.34 -14.42
N SER A 171 -2.42 21.29 -13.81
CA SER A 171 -1.13 20.68 -14.20
C SER A 171 -1.25 19.65 -15.33
N MET A 172 -2.46 19.18 -15.64
CA MET A 172 -2.71 18.22 -16.73
C MET A 172 -2.65 18.90 -18.10
N ASN A 173 -2.33 18.11 -19.14
CA ASN A 173 -2.46 18.59 -20.52
C ASN A 173 -3.95 18.75 -20.91
N ARG A 174 -4.21 19.45 -22.01
CA ARG A 174 -5.58 19.81 -22.43
C ARG A 174 -6.48 18.59 -22.68
N LEU A 175 -5.91 17.50 -23.23
CA LEU A 175 -6.64 16.28 -23.54
C LEU A 175 -7.01 15.51 -22.27
N GLU A 176 -6.05 15.31 -21.37
CA GLU A 176 -6.26 14.67 -20.06
C GLU A 176 -7.29 15.42 -19.23
N ARG A 177 -7.12 16.73 -19.08
CA ARG A 177 -8.07 17.58 -18.36
C ARG A 177 -9.47 17.48 -18.97
N GLY A 178 -9.58 17.51 -20.31
CA GLY A 178 -10.86 17.38 -21.00
C GLY A 178 -11.56 16.04 -20.70
N ARG A 179 -10.81 14.93 -20.66
CA ARG A 179 -11.35 13.61 -20.31
C ARG A 179 -11.83 13.53 -18.86
N VAL A 180 -11.08 14.12 -17.92
CA VAL A 180 -11.47 14.14 -16.51
C VAL A 180 -12.73 14.98 -16.33
N LEU A 181 -12.76 16.19 -16.88
CA LEU A 181 -13.91 17.10 -16.76
C LEU A 181 -15.18 16.56 -17.43
N ALA A 182 -15.07 15.75 -18.48
CA ALA A 182 -16.23 15.13 -19.14
C ALA A 182 -16.90 14.03 -18.30
N ARG A 183 -16.29 13.60 -17.18
CA ARG A 183 -16.80 12.54 -16.29
C ARG A 183 -17.36 13.08 -14.97
N LEU A 184 -17.18 14.38 -14.70
CA LEU A 184 -17.65 15.08 -13.50
C LEU A 184 -19.07 15.60 -13.69
#